data_AF-A0A7K6Z914-F1
#
_entry.id   AF-A0A7K6Z914-F1
#
_cell.length_a   1.000
_cell.length_b   1.000
_cell.length_c   1.000
_cell.angle_alpha   90.00
_cell.angle_beta   90.00
_cell.angle_gamma   90.00
#
_symmetry.space_group_name_H-M   'P 1'
#
loop_
_entity.id
_entity.type
_entity.pdbx_description
1 polymer ?
#
loop_
_entity_poly.entity_id
_entity_poly.type
_entity_poly.pdbx_seq_one_letter_code
_entity_poly.pdbx_strand_id
1 'polypeptide(L)'
;KIKEISQKAKVVGDHARRVFRSLMDSISYVAQALRNVWRWLMRVGEVCNRELGSPYVRCLHLFNEAKDRCERTIPFLSFLCYIVVIFRPLCGLAKVALLFCVIPNYIQSFLRRKVSDPLKDALERIRREFEFNISATHHFNISLGASKSLGEVATDIMEGVRLRLEPTHRVLGLFLHFSFCAILYLYLQAVRYRHRYLRDDTFDNMYITRRFVELDLRRAEQGRATVLPLTARECTRYISPAGIWLSYKECRRYGLQLVAVLRHVLLGASVILADYSLFWLLDLIRHLMQGEIVARAPVVLGISVNGSGYTSEIFRDVVAAFDVLQRGNVSVLSQRCVVHPVEPDYSTYITMGLLYGICFFTAVFGSYVARLRRLVCATYYPSREQERTTFLHSTILARRAGLARALYQATKRGTADAGQGNLLLFLSS
;
A
#
# COMPACT_ATOMS: atom_id res chain seq x y z
N LYS A 1 -17.37 -16.95 7.76
CA LYS A 1 -17.97 -16.95 6.40
C LYS A 1 -17.34 -18.04 5.50
N ILE A 2 -16.05 -17.98 5.14
CA ILE A 2 -15.37 -19.10 4.41
C ILE A 2 -15.45 -20.44 5.19
N LYS A 3 -15.35 -20.37 6.52
CA LYS A 3 -15.50 -21.52 7.42
C LYS A 3 -16.88 -22.21 7.30
N GLU A 4 -17.95 -21.45 7.05
CA GLU A 4 -19.32 -21.96 6.98
C GLU A 4 -19.57 -22.66 5.64
N ILE A 5 -19.07 -22.07 4.55
CA ILE A 5 -19.08 -22.68 3.21
C ILE A 5 -18.25 -23.98 3.22
N SER A 6 -17.05 -23.94 3.81
CA SER A 6 -16.18 -25.11 3.97
C SER A 6 -16.84 -26.20 4.83
N GLN A 7 -17.54 -25.83 5.90
CA GLN A 7 -18.23 -26.78 6.76
C GLN A 7 -19.40 -27.46 6.06
N LYS A 8 -20.21 -26.74 5.28
CA LYS A 8 -21.31 -27.34 4.48
C LYS A 8 -20.78 -28.21 3.35
N ALA A 9 -19.72 -27.80 2.64
CA ALA A 9 -19.06 -28.64 1.65
C ALA A 9 -18.46 -29.93 2.27
N LYS A 10 -17.93 -29.83 3.49
CA LYS A 10 -17.46 -30.98 4.25
C LYS A 10 -18.60 -31.95 4.58
N VAL A 11 -19.78 -31.46 4.97
CA VAL A 11 -20.95 -32.30 5.25
C VAL A 11 -21.34 -33.13 4.02
N VAL A 12 -21.36 -32.51 2.83
CA VAL A 12 -21.61 -33.22 1.56
C VAL A 12 -20.56 -34.30 1.32
N GLY A 13 -19.28 -33.98 1.49
CA GLY A 13 -18.18 -34.94 1.32
C GLY A 13 -18.22 -36.10 2.32
N ASP A 14 -18.56 -35.83 3.58
CA ASP A 14 -18.68 -36.84 4.63
C ASP A 14 -19.89 -37.78 4.39
N HIS A 15 -20.99 -37.26 3.83
CA HIS A 15 -22.13 -38.09 3.43
C HIS A 15 -21.78 -38.97 2.23
N ALA A 16 -21.18 -38.43 1.17
CA ALA A 16 -20.71 -39.24 0.04
C ALA A 16 -19.78 -40.38 0.49
N ARG A 17 -18.86 -40.08 1.42
CA ARG A 17 -17.92 -41.06 1.99
C ARG A 17 -18.61 -42.17 2.78
N ARG A 18 -19.68 -41.87 3.54
CA ARG A 18 -20.43 -42.87 4.33
C ARG A 18 -21.12 -43.91 3.45
N VAL A 19 -21.81 -43.49 2.39
CA VAL A 19 -22.47 -44.44 1.48
C VAL A 19 -21.46 -45.30 0.74
N PHE A 20 -20.32 -44.74 0.35
CA PHE A 20 -19.27 -45.54 -0.29
C PHE A 20 -18.72 -46.62 0.65
N ARG A 21 -18.47 -46.29 1.92
CA ARG A 21 -18.05 -47.31 2.91
C ARG A 21 -19.10 -48.40 3.07
N SER A 22 -20.38 -48.04 3.18
CA SER A 22 -21.46 -49.02 3.31
C SER A 22 -21.56 -49.96 2.09
N LEU A 23 -21.38 -49.43 0.88
CA LEU A 23 -21.32 -50.21 -0.36
C LEU A 23 -20.10 -51.14 -0.38
N MET A 24 -18.93 -50.61 -0.05
CA MET A 24 -17.68 -51.36 -0.02
C MET A 24 -17.71 -52.48 1.04
N ASP A 25 -18.30 -52.22 2.21
CA ASP A 25 -18.48 -53.21 3.27
C ASP A 25 -19.42 -54.33 2.80
N SER A 26 -20.57 -53.99 2.21
CA SER A 26 -21.53 -54.96 1.68
C SER A 26 -20.90 -55.85 0.60
N ILE A 27 -20.09 -55.27 -0.28
CA ILE A 27 -19.41 -56.01 -1.35
C ILE A 27 -18.24 -56.83 -0.79
N SER A 28 -17.55 -56.34 0.25
CA SER A 28 -16.52 -57.09 0.97
C SER A 28 -17.10 -58.35 1.62
N TYR A 29 -18.31 -58.28 2.21
CA TYR A 29 -19.01 -59.47 2.70
C TYR A 29 -19.28 -60.49 1.59
N VAL A 30 -19.76 -60.05 0.43
CA VAL A 30 -19.99 -60.94 -0.73
C VAL A 30 -18.67 -61.54 -1.23
N ALA A 31 -17.60 -60.75 -1.31
CA ALA A 31 -16.28 -61.23 -1.70
C ALA A 31 -15.72 -62.26 -0.69
N GLN A 32 -15.91 -62.03 0.62
CA GLN A 32 -15.50 -62.95 1.68
C GLN A 32 -16.27 -64.28 1.59
N ALA A 33 -17.58 -64.22 1.33
CA ALA A 33 -18.42 -65.40 1.12
C ALA A 33 -17.96 -66.20 -0.12
N LEU A 34 -17.74 -65.54 -1.26
CA LEU A 34 -17.21 -66.18 -2.48
C LEU A 34 -15.84 -66.82 -2.25
N ARG A 35 -14.98 -66.16 -1.47
CA ARG A 35 -13.64 -66.69 -1.09
C ARG A 35 -13.73 -67.93 -0.21
N ASN A 36 -14.72 -67.99 0.69
CA ASN A 36 -14.97 -69.16 1.52
C ASN A 36 -15.52 -70.32 0.68
N VAL A 37 -16.45 -70.06 -0.23
CA VAL A 37 -16.96 -71.05 -1.20
C VAL A 37 -15.83 -71.61 -2.07
N TRP A 38 -14.93 -70.73 -2.54
CA TRP A 38 -13.74 -71.14 -3.28
C TRP A 38 -12.85 -72.11 -2.50
N ARG A 39 -12.52 -71.76 -1.24
CA ARG A 39 -11.69 -72.59 -0.37
C ARG A 39 -12.37 -73.93 -0.02
N TRP A 40 -13.70 -73.95 0.03
CA TRP A 40 -14.45 -75.20 0.19
C TRP A 40 -14.37 -76.08 -1.06
N LEU A 41 -14.61 -75.52 -2.26
CA LEU A 41 -14.49 -76.24 -3.53
C LEU A 41 -13.09 -76.85 -3.74
N MET A 42 -12.01 -76.12 -3.38
CA MET A 42 -10.64 -76.63 -3.43
C MET A 42 -10.45 -77.89 -2.58
N ARG A 43 -10.95 -77.86 -1.33
CA ARG A 43 -10.84 -79.00 -0.42
C ARG A 43 -11.66 -80.20 -0.89
N VAL A 44 -12.86 -79.96 -1.43
CA VAL A 44 -13.70 -81.02 -1.98
C VAL A 44 -13.05 -81.65 -3.21
N GLY A 45 -12.47 -80.85 -4.11
CA GLY A 45 -11.75 -81.35 -5.29
C GLY A 45 -10.55 -82.22 -4.91
N GLU A 46 -9.76 -81.80 -3.92
CA GLU A 46 -8.58 -82.54 -3.45
C GLU A 46 -8.96 -83.87 -2.77
N VAL A 47 -9.98 -83.86 -1.90
CA VAL A 47 -10.51 -85.07 -1.24
C VAL A 47 -11.11 -86.03 -2.27
N CYS A 48 -11.86 -85.52 -3.25
CA CYS A 48 -12.43 -86.33 -4.33
C CYS A 48 -11.34 -87.07 -5.10
N ASN A 49 -10.28 -86.35 -5.50
CA ASN A 49 -9.19 -86.95 -6.27
C ASN A 49 -8.36 -87.97 -5.46
N ARG A 50 -8.28 -87.79 -4.13
CA ARG A 50 -7.54 -88.67 -3.22
C ARG A 50 -8.30 -89.95 -2.86
N GLU A 51 -9.60 -89.86 -2.60
CA GLU A 51 -10.43 -90.99 -2.13
C GLU A 51 -11.07 -91.78 -3.30
N LEU A 52 -11.58 -91.10 -4.34
CA LEU A 52 -12.33 -91.74 -5.45
C LEU A 52 -11.45 -92.20 -6.63
N GLY A 53 -10.13 -92.01 -6.57
CA GLY A 53 -9.19 -92.73 -7.44
C GLY A 53 -9.01 -94.21 -7.05
N SER A 54 -9.36 -94.56 -5.80
CA SER A 54 -9.21 -95.91 -5.24
C SER A 54 -10.31 -96.95 -5.58
N PRO A 55 -11.62 -96.64 -5.75
CA PRO A 55 -12.68 -97.65 -5.82
C PRO A 55 -12.67 -98.47 -7.12
N TYR A 56 -12.38 -97.85 -8.28
CA TYR A 56 -12.21 -98.59 -9.54
C TYR A 56 -11.06 -99.60 -9.45
N VAL A 57 -9.92 -99.15 -8.91
CA VAL A 57 -8.70 -99.96 -8.73
C VAL A 57 -8.94 -101.07 -7.70
N ARG A 58 -9.62 -100.76 -6.59
CA ARG A 58 -9.95 -101.72 -5.53
C ARG A 58 -10.98 -102.77 -5.97
N CYS A 59 -11.95 -102.37 -6.79
CA CYS A 59 -12.89 -103.29 -7.43
C CYS A 59 -12.17 -104.28 -8.35
N LEU A 60 -11.27 -103.80 -9.22
CA LEU A 60 -10.43 -104.67 -10.05
C LEU A 60 -9.56 -105.61 -9.22
N HIS A 61 -8.96 -105.11 -8.14
CA HIS A 61 -8.15 -105.92 -7.23
C HIS A 61 -8.94 -107.06 -6.59
N LEU A 62 -10.17 -106.79 -6.11
CA LEU A 62 -11.04 -107.81 -5.51
C LEU A 62 -11.37 -108.95 -6.48
N PHE A 63 -11.73 -108.62 -7.73
CA PHE A 63 -12.01 -109.65 -8.75
C PHE A 63 -10.77 -110.43 -9.16
N ASN A 64 -9.60 -109.79 -9.21
CA ASN A 64 -8.32 -110.47 -9.48
C ASN A 64 -7.95 -111.42 -8.34
N GLU A 65 -8.06 -110.97 -7.11
CA GLU A 65 -7.71 -111.76 -5.92
C GLU A 65 -8.69 -112.93 -5.70
N ALA A 66 -9.97 -112.75 -6.02
CA ALA A 66 -10.96 -113.83 -6.01
C ALA A 66 -10.66 -114.89 -7.08
N LYS A 67 -10.24 -114.47 -8.28
CA LYS A 67 -9.80 -115.37 -9.35
C LYS A 67 -8.57 -116.18 -8.92
N ASP A 68 -7.54 -115.50 -8.40
CA ASP A 68 -6.30 -116.15 -7.96
C ASP A 68 -6.54 -117.12 -6.80
N ARG A 69 -7.44 -116.79 -5.86
CA ARG A 69 -7.84 -117.71 -4.80
C ARG A 69 -8.56 -118.94 -5.35
N CYS A 70 -9.46 -118.77 -6.31
CA CYS A 70 -10.17 -119.87 -6.97
C CYS A 70 -9.21 -120.83 -7.69
N GLU A 71 -8.25 -120.30 -8.47
CA GLU A 71 -7.25 -121.10 -9.19
C GLU A 71 -6.36 -121.92 -8.24
N ARG A 72 -6.03 -121.38 -7.05
CA ARG A 72 -5.24 -122.09 -6.03
C ARG A 72 -5.99 -123.20 -5.32
N THR A 73 -7.29 -123.03 -5.07
CA THR A 73 -8.09 -124.01 -4.31
C THR A 73 -8.55 -125.19 -5.18
N ILE A 74 -8.80 -124.98 -6.47
CA ILE A 74 -9.29 -126.03 -7.38
C ILE A 74 -8.46 -126.06 -8.67
N PRO A 75 -7.23 -126.61 -8.66
CA PRO A 75 -6.32 -126.56 -9.80
C PRO A 75 -6.80 -127.39 -11.00
N PHE A 76 -7.63 -128.43 -10.78
CA PHE A 76 -8.15 -129.29 -11.85
C PHE A 76 -9.27 -128.65 -12.69
N LEU A 77 -9.98 -127.65 -12.14
CA LEU A 77 -11.10 -126.95 -12.79
C LEU A 77 -10.84 -125.45 -12.95
N SER A 78 -9.58 -125.09 -13.25
CA SER A 78 -9.14 -123.69 -13.37
C SER A 78 -9.94 -122.85 -14.40
N PHE A 79 -10.55 -123.50 -15.41
CA PHE A 79 -11.38 -122.80 -16.40
C PHE A 79 -12.62 -122.14 -15.79
N LEU A 80 -13.23 -122.73 -14.74
CA LEU A 80 -14.44 -122.19 -14.09
C LEU A 80 -14.14 -120.88 -13.35
N CYS A 81 -12.92 -120.70 -12.86
CA CYS A 81 -12.49 -119.48 -12.18
C CYS A 81 -12.46 -118.25 -13.11
N TYR A 82 -12.44 -118.45 -14.43
CA TYR A 82 -12.49 -117.36 -15.40
C TYR A 82 -13.85 -116.65 -15.44
N ILE A 83 -14.92 -117.28 -14.93
CA ILE A 83 -16.26 -116.65 -14.82
C ILE A 83 -16.21 -115.39 -13.93
N VAL A 84 -15.34 -115.38 -12.90
CA VAL A 84 -15.13 -114.22 -12.01
C VAL A 84 -14.59 -113.01 -12.79
N VAL A 85 -13.83 -113.25 -13.87
CA VAL A 85 -13.26 -112.20 -14.73
C VAL A 85 -14.30 -111.54 -15.61
N ILE A 86 -15.36 -112.26 -16.01
CA ILE A 86 -16.44 -111.75 -16.88
C ILE A 86 -17.17 -110.57 -16.23
N PHE A 87 -17.23 -110.50 -14.91
CA PHE A 87 -17.88 -109.42 -14.17
C PHE A 87 -17.00 -108.17 -13.95
N ARG A 88 -15.71 -108.19 -14.32
CA ARG A 88 -14.81 -107.02 -14.19
C ARG A 88 -15.32 -105.72 -14.85
N PRO A 89 -16.00 -105.72 -16.01
CA PRO A 89 -16.53 -104.50 -16.63
C PRO A 89 -17.54 -103.75 -15.74
N LEU A 90 -18.19 -104.41 -14.78
CA LEU A 90 -19.08 -103.75 -13.81
C LEU A 90 -18.34 -102.73 -12.94
N CYS A 91 -17.04 -102.92 -12.69
CA CYS A 91 -16.21 -101.91 -12.02
C CYS A 91 -16.16 -100.58 -12.80
N GLY A 92 -16.44 -100.59 -14.11
CA GLY A 92 -16.53 -99.39 -14.95
C GLY A 92 -17.61 -98.40 -14.51
N LEU A 93 -18.66 -98.84 -13.80
CA LEU A 93 -19.69 -97.95 -13.24
C LEU A 93 -19.10 -96.99 -12.17
N ALA A 94 -18.03 -97.40 -11.49
CA ALA A 94 -17.32 -96.54 -10.54
C ALA A 94 -16.62 -95.35 -11.21
N LYS A 95 -16.41 -95.36 -12.55
CA LYS A 95 -15.85 -94.21 -13.28
C LYS A 95 -16.83 -93.02 -13.37
N VAL A 96 -18.14 -93.24 -13.24
CA VAL A 96 -19.13 -92.14 -13.21
C VAL A 96 -18.91 -91.23 -12.00
N ALA A 97 -18.41 -91.78 -10.89
CA ALA A 97 -18.06 -91.00 -9.70
C ALA A 97 -16.87 -90.05 -9.92
N LEU A 98 -15.95 -90.37 -10.85
CA LEU A 98 -14.83 -89.49 -11.21
C LEU A 98 -15.28 -88.22 -11.94
N LEU A 99 -16.46 -88.24 -12.59
CA LEU A 99 -17.01 -87.06 -13.26
C LEU A 99 -17.34 -85.94 -12.26
N PHE A 100 -17.75 -86.30 -11.03
CA PHE A 100 -17.95 -85.34 -9.94
C PHE A 100 -16.66 -84.67 -9.45
N CYS A 101 -15.48 -85.26 -9.70
CA CYS A 101 -14.19 -84.65 -9.33
C CYS A 101 -13.71 -83.58 -10.33
N VAL A 102 -14.24 -83.55 -11.55
CA VAL A 102 -13.88 -82.55 -12.58
C VAL A 102 -14.70 -81.27 -12.44
N ILE A 103 -15.94 -81.38 -11.95
CA ILE A 103 -16.88 -80.25 -11.78
C ILE A 103 -16.32 -79.15 -10.86
N PRO A 104 -15.69 -79.43 -9.70
CA PRO A 104 -15.10 -78.41 -8.84
C PRO A 104 -14.02 -77.56 -9.54
N ASN A 105 -13.14 -78.18 -10.32
CA ASN A 105 -12.08 -77.46 -11.05
C ASN A 105 -12.63 -76.56 -12.16
N TYR A 106 -13.73 -76.97 -12.81
CA TYR A 106 -14.38 -76.15 -13.83
C TYR A 106 -15.08 -74.92 -13.20
N ILE A 107 -15.89 -75.13 -12.15
CA ILE A 107 -16.58 -74.07 -11.40
C ILE A 107 -15.58 -73.07 -10.81
N GLN A 108 -14.44 -73.58 -10.35
CA GLN A 108 -13.31 -72.79 -9.89
C GLN A 108 -12.81 -71.84 -10.99
N SER A 109 -12.44 -72.34 -12.17
CA SER A 109 -11.95 -71.46 -13.25
C SER A 109 -12.96 -70.39 -13.66
N PHE A 110 -14.26 -70.72 -13.60
CA PHE A 110 -15.37 -69.82 -13.90
C PHE A 110 -15.53 -68.70 -12.86
N LEU A 111 -15.61 -69.03 -11.56
CA LEU A 111 -15.80 -68.06 -10.47
C LEU A 111 -14.68 -67.01 -10.42
N ARG A 112 -13.43 -67.42 -10.67
CA ARG A 112 -12.29 -66.48 -10.66
C ARG A 112 -12.37 -65.49 -11.83
N ARG A 113 -12.46 -66.00 -13.07
CA ARG A 113 -12.39 -65.17 -14.29
C ARG A 113 -13.64 -64.36 -14.55
N LYS A 114 -14.83 -64.88 -14.23
CA LYS A 114 -16.10 -64.25 -14.59
C LYS A 114 -16.74 -63.42 -13.47
N VAL A 115 -16.34 -63.60 -12.21
CA VAL A 115 -16.96 -62.93 -11.07
C VAL A 115 -15.97 -62.08 -10.26
N SER A 116 -14.86 -62.66 -9.80
CA SER A 116 -13.91 -61.94 -8.93
C SER A 116 -13.20 -60.79 -9.62
N ASP A 117 -12.61 -61.03 -10.79
CA ASP A 117 -11.75 -60.04 -11.45
C ASP A 117 -12.56 -58.82 -11.98
N PRO A 118 -13.72 -58.99 -12.65
CA PRO A 118 -14.54 -57.87 -13.10
C PRO A 118 -15.10 -57.03 -11.94
N LEU A 119 -15.47 -57.68 -10.83
CA LEU A 119 -16.02 -56.99 -9.67
C LEU A 119 -14.97 -56.07 -9.01
N LYS A 120 -13.72 -56.53 -8.90
CA LYS A 120 -12.62 -55.71 -8.39
C LYS A 120 -12.32 -54.52 -9.29
N ASP A 121 -12.29 -54.74 -10.60
CA ASP A 121 -12.04 -53.67 -11.56
C ASP A 121 -13.14 -52.60 -11.56
N ALA A 122 -14.41 -53.01 -11.47
CA ALA A 122 -15.53 -52.07 -11.37
C ALA A 122 -15.47 -51.25 -10.07
N LEU A 123 -15.11 -51.87 -8.94
CA LEU A 123 -14.93 -51.18 -7.66
C LEU A 123 -13.80 -50.15 -7.69
N GLU A 124 -12.65 -50.52 -8.27
CA GLU A 124 -11.50 -49.61 -8.36
C GLU A 124 -11.73 -48.46 -9.35
N ARG A 125 -12.58 -48.63 -10.36
CA ARG A 125 -13.01 -47.52 -11.23
C ARG A 125 -13.91 -46.55 -10.48
N ILE A 126 -14.92 -47.05 -9.76
CA ILE A 126 -15.80 -46.20 -8.96
C ILE A 126 -15.00 -45.47 -7.88
N ARG A 127 -14.08 -46.15 -7.19
CA ARG A 127 -13.24 -45.53 -6.16
C ARG A 127 -12.44 -44.32 -6.69
N ARG A 128 -11.85 -44.46 -7.88
CA ARG A 128 -11.00 -43.42 -8.49
C ARG A 128 -11.78 -42.18 -8.89
N GLU A 129 -13.03 -42.31 -9.31
CA GLU A 129 -13.85 -41.16 -9.74
C GLU A 129 -14.25 -40.21 -8.58
N PHE A 130 -14.15 -40.68 -7.33
CA PHE A 130 -14.61 -39.94 -6.15
C PHE A 130 -13.49 -39.61 -5.14
N GLU A 131 -12.21 -39.86 -5.46
CA GLU A 131 -11.08 -39.36 -4.67
C GLU A 131 -10.88 -37.85 -4.93
N PHE A 132 -11.68 -37.03 -4.26
CA PHE A 132 -11.51 -35.58 -4.30
C PHE A 132 -10.33 -35.16 -3.42
N ASN A 133 -9.20 -34.85 -4.05
CA ASN A 133 -8.10 -34.15 -3.39
C ASN A 133 -8.42 -32.66 -3.37
N ILE A 134 -9.09 -32.18 -2.31
CA ILE A 134 -9.40 -30.76 -2.14
C ILE A 134 -8.13 -30.05 -1.65
N SER A 135 -7.33 -29.55 -2.58
CA SER A 135 -6.29 -28.57 -2.30
C SER A 135 -6.82 -27.17 -2.62
N ALA A 136 -7.01 -26.34 -1.59
CA ALA A 136 -7.32 -24.93 -1.77
C ALA A 136 -6.01 -24.18 -2.05
N THR A 137 -5.62 -24.06 -3.31
CA THR A 137 -4.43 -23.30 -3.73
C THR A 137 -4.80 -21.86 -4.08
N HIS A 138 -4.35 -20.92 -3.26
CA HIS A 138 -4.39 -19.50 -3.60
C HIS A 138 -3.26 -19.20 -4.58
N HIS A 139 -3.57 -19.13 -5.88
CA HIS A 139 -2.60 -18.71 -6.88
C HIS A 139 -2.48 -17.19 -6.87
N PHE A 140 -1.47 -16.67 -6.16
CA PHE A 140 -0.96 -15.33 -6.42
C PHE A 140 0.10 -15.44 -7.52
N ASN A 141 -0.27 -15.09 -8.75
CA ASN A 141 0.69 -14.99 -9.85
C ASN A 141 1.51 -13.71 -9.66
N ILE A 142 2.60 -13.80 -8.90
CA ILE A 142 3.66 -12.80 -8.91
C ILE A 142 4.84 -13.44 -9.65
N SER A 143 4.94 -13.14 -10.93
CA SER A 143 6.08 -13.54 -11.75
C SER A 143 7.30 -12.70 -11.37
N LEU A 144 8.04 -13.11 -10.34
CA LEU A 144 9.42 -12.67 -10.14
C LEU A 144 10.33 -13.63 -10.90
N GLY A 145 10.49 -13.38 -12.20
CA GLY A 145 11.62 -13.91 -12.95
C GLY A 145 12.89 -13.20 -12.50
N ALA A 146 13.44 -13.57 -11.34
CA ALA A 146 14.66 -12.96 -10.83
C ALA A 146 15.88 -13.62 -11.51
N SER A 147 16.47 -12.91 -12.47
CA SER A 147 17.75 -13.26 -13.10
C SER A 147 18.98 -12.84 -12.27
N LYS A 148 18.77 -12.23 -11.10
CA LYS A 148 19.82 -11.61 -10.28
C LYS A 148 19.82 -12.12 -8.84
N SER A 149 21.02 -12.18 -8.27
CA SER A 149 21.25 -12.54 -6.87
C SER A 149 20.79 -11.44 -5.91
N LEU A 150 20.45 -11.77 -4.66
CA LEU A 150 20.01 -10.79 -3.66
C LEU A 150 21.05 -9.69 -3.37
N GLY A 151 22.35 -10.00 -3.53
CA GLY A 151 23.42 -9.01 -3.43
C GLY A 151 23.40 -8.00 -4.59
N GLU A 152 23.19 -8.46 -5.81
CA GLU A 152 23.02 -7.60 -6.98
C GLU A 152 21.75 -6.76 -6.91
N VAL A 153 20.69 -7.29 -6.33
CA VAL A 153 19.46 -6.53 -6.07
C VAL A 153 19.71 -5.42 -5.04
N ALA A 154 20.49 -5.68 -3.99
CA ALA A 154 20.84 -4.66 -3.00
C ALA A 154 21.71 -3.55 -3.59
N THR A 155 22.68 -3.88 -4.46
CA THR A 155 23.50 -2.88 -5.15
C THR A 155 22.68 -2.08 -6.16
N ASP A 156 21.80 -2.71 -6.94
CA ASP A 156 20.89 -2.02 -7.87
C ASP A 156 19.93 -1.09 -7.12
N ILE A 157 19.47 -1.47 -5.91
CA ILE A 157 18.66 -0.60 -5.05
C ILE A 157 19.47 0.59 -4.56
N MET A 158 20.70 0.38 -4.07
CA MET A 158 21.59 1.48 -3.64
C MET A 158 21.95 2.42 -4.81
N GLU A 159 22.18 1.88 -6.00
CA GLU A 159 22.43 2.63 -7.22
C GLU A 159 21.18 3.43 -7.63
N GLY A 160 19.99 2.82 -7.55
CA GLY A 160 18.71 3.48 -7.79
C GLY A 160 18.41 4.60 -6.79
N VAL A 161 18.74 4.40 -5.51
CA VAL A 161 18.65 5.44 -4.47
C VAL A 161 19.64 6.56 -4.76
N ARG A 162 20.89 6.23 -5.13
CA ARG A 162 21.92 7.21 -5.48
C ARG A 162 21.52 8.04 -6.69
N LEU A 163 20.97 7.43 -7.73
CA LEU A 163 20.46 8.12 -8.92
C LEU A 163 19.27 9.03 -8.60
N ARG A 164 18.40 8.64 -7.65
CA ARG A 164 17.30 9.50 -7.18
C ARG A 164 17.77 10.62 -6.25
N LEU A 165 18.84 10.43 -5.49
CA LEU A 165 19.43 11.45 -4.61
C LEU A 165 20.37 12.42 -5.35
N GLU A 166 20.94 12.00 -6.48
CA GLU A 166 21.83 12.81 -7.31
C GLU A 166 21.27 14.20 -7.69
N PRO A 167 20.00 14.35 -8.14
CA PRO A 167 19.42 15.67 -8.38
C PRO A 167 19.33 16.52 -7.10
N THR A 168 19.02 15.90 -5.95
CA THR A 168 18.96 16.59 -4.66
C THR A 168 20.33 17.11 -4.23
N HIS A 169 21.38 16.30 -4.40
CA HIS A 169 22.77 16.71 -4.14
C HIS A 169 23.25 17.80 -5.11
N ARG A 170 22.86 17.75 -6.40
CA ARG A 170 23.14 18.84 -7.35
C ARG A 170 22.44 20.14 -6.95
N VAL A 171 21.19 20.09 -6.52
CA VAL A 171 20.45 21.26 -6.01
C VAL A 171 21.10 21.84 -4.76
N LEU A 172 21.54 20.98 -3.82
CA LEU A 172 22.26 21.40 -2.63
C LEU A 172 23.61 22.06 -2.99
N GLY A 173 24.34 21.48 -3.95
CA GLY A 173 25.57 22.06 -4.50
C GLY A 173 25.33 23.46 -5.06
N LEU A 174 24.27 23.65 -5.85
CA LEU A 174 23.88 24.97 -6.37
C LEU A 174 23.54 25.96 -5.25
N PHE A 175 22.88 25.50 -4.18
CA PHE A 175 22.54 26.32 -3.03
C PHE A 175 23.79 26.84 -2.29
N LEU A 176 24.85 26.02 -2.18
CA LEU A 176 26.13 26.45 -1.60
C LEU A 176 26.80 27.55 -2.44
N HIS A 177 26.78 27.42 -3.78
CA HIS A 177 27.30 28.47 -4.67
C HIS A 177 26.48 29.75 -4.57
N PHE A 178 25.15 29.65 -4.53
CA PHE A 178 24.27 30.79 -4.31
C PHE A 178 24.55 31.49 -2.97
N SER A 179 24.78 30.71 -1.92
CA SER A 179 25.12 31.23 -0.59
C SER A 179 26.43 32.03 -0.61
N PHE A 180 27.47 31.52 -1.27
CA PHE A 180 28.72 32.26 -1.45
C PHE A 180 28.51 33.57 -2.22
N CYS A 181 27.77 33.53 -3.33
CA CYS A 181 27.41 34.72 -4.10
C CYS A 181 26.61 35.74 -3.27
N ALA A 182 25.70 35.27 -2.42
CA ALA A 182 24.93 36.13 -1.53
C ALA A 182 25.83 36.81 -0.48
N ILE A 183 26.78 36.10 0.12
CA ILE A 183 27.75 36.67 1.05
C ILE A 183 28.63 37.71 0.34
N LEU A 184 29.14 37.40 -0.85
CA LEU A 184 29.92 38.34 -1.65
C LEU A 184 29.10 39.58 -2.02
N TYR A 185 27.83 39.42 -2.38
CA TYR A 185 26.91 40.51 -2.66
C TYR A 185 26.70 41.42 -1.43
N LEU A 186 26.47 40.84 -0.25
CA LEU A 186 26.34 41.59 1.01
C LEU A 186 27.62 42.37 1.33
N TYR A 187 28.78 41.77 1.13
CA TYR A 187 30.07 42.44 1.28
C TYR A 187 30.21 43.63 0.32
N LEU A 188 29.92 43.44 -0.96
CA LEU A 188 29.93 44.53 -1.96
C LEU A 188 28.94 45.64 -1.61
N GLN A 189 27.77 45.30 -1.08
CA GLN A 189 26.78 46.28 -0.62
C GLN A 189 27.30 47.10 0.57
N ALA A 190 28.01 46.47 1.51
CA ALA A 190 28.64 47.15 2.64
C ALA A 190 29.77 48.09 2.18
N VAL A 191 30.64 47.63 1.28
CA VAL A 191 31.73 48.45 0.70
C VAL A 191 31.18 49.64 -0.08
N ARG A 192 30.14 49.43 -0.91
CA ARG A 192 29.47 50.52 -1.63
C ARG A 192 28.83 51.53 -0.68
N TYR A 193 28.19 51.05 0.39
CA TYR A 193 27.62 51.95 1.41
C TYR A 193 28.71 52.78 2.07
N ARG A 194 29.82 52.17 2.51
CA ARG A 194 30.97 52.88 3.08
C ARG A 194 31.53 53.92 2.10
N HIS A 195 31.74 53.54 0.85
CA HIS A 195 32.29 54.45 -0.15
C HIS A 195 31.39 55.66 -0.37
N ARG A 196 30.08 55.45 -0.48
CA ARG A 196 29.11 56.55 -0.63
C ARG A 196 28.98 57.38 0.63
N TYR A 197 29.08 56.75 1.81
CA TYR A 197 29.09 57.45 3.09
C TYR A 197 30.23 58.47 3.19
N LEU A 198 31.42 58.10 2.70
CA LEU A 198 32.62 58.94 2.80
C LEU A 198 32.70 60.05 1.75
N ARG A 199 31.96 59.92 0.64
CA ARG A 199 32.10 60.81 -0.54
C ARG A 199 30.89 61.70 -0.79
N ASP A 200 29.70 61.31 -0.34
CA ASP A 200 28.44 62.01 -0.59
C ASP A 200 27.80 62.47 0.72
N ASP A 201 27.85 63.78 0.97
CA ASP A 201 27.30 64.39 2.18
C ASP A 201 25.77 64.34 2.24
N THR A 202 25.10 64.22 1.09
CA THR A 202 23.63 64.14 1.01
C THR A 202 23.10 62.73 1.28
N PHE A 203 23.95 61.72 1.13
CA PHE A 203 23.55 60.32 1.20
C PHE A 203 23.28 59.84 2.62
N ASP A 204 22.02 59.51 2.95
CA ASP A 204 21.65 59.01 4.29
C ASP A 204 21.97 59.99 5.44
N ASN A 205 21.96 61.29 5.13
CA ASN A 205 22.20 62.38 6.07
C ASN A 205 20.87 63.03 6.49
N MET A 206 20.07 62.28 7.25
CA MET A 206 18.75 62.74 7.73
C MET A 206 18.61 62.68 9.24
N TYR A 207 19.70 62.39 9.96
CA TYR A 207 19.65 62.11 11.38
C TYR A 207 20.05 63.32 12.21
N ILE A 208 19.24 63.65 13.22
CA ILE A 208 19.57 64.67 14.22
C ILE A 208 20.30 63.98 15.37
N THR A 209 21.63 64.04 15.34
CA THR A 209 22.50 63.43 16.34
C THR A 209 22.69 64.36 17.55
N ARG A 210 23.22 63.84 18.66
CA ARG A 210 23.58 64.69 19.82
C ARG A 210 24.58 65.79 19.45
N ARG A 211 25.54 65.49 18.56
CA ARG A 211 26.50 66.47 18.02
C ARG A 211 25.84 67.56 17.19
N PHE A 212 24.76 67.24 16.46
CA PHE A 212 23.97 68.24 15.74
C PHE A 212 23.30 69.22 16.71
N VAL A 213 22.71 68.71 17.78
CA VAL A 213 22.06 69.54 18.82
C VAL A 213 23.08 70.45 19.50
N GLU A 214 24.25 69.93 19.84
CA GLU A 214 25.34 70.71 20.44
C GLU A 214 25.85 71.81 19.49
N LEU A 215 25.98 71.51 18.19
CA LEU A 215 26.35 72.50 17.18
C LEU A 215 25.30 73.62 17.07
N ASP A 216 24.02 73.30 17.14
CA ASP A 216 22.93 74.28 17.08
C ASP A 216 22.90 75.17 18.32
N LEU A 217 23.10 74.59 19.52
CA LEU A 217 23.20 75.33 20.78
C LEU A 217 24.37 76.33 20.78
N ARG A 218 25.57 75.89 20.36
CA ARG A 218 26.74 76.79 20.24
C ARG A 218 26.50 77.93 19.25
N ARG A 219 25.73 77.70 18.18
CA ARG A 219 25.35 78.77 17.23
C ARG A 219 24.33 79.72 17.83
N ALA A 220 23.40 79.21 18.64
CA ALA A 220 22.42 80.02 19.37
C ALA A 220 23.12 80.97 20.37
N GLU A 221 24.10 80.47 21.13
CA GLU A 221 24.93 81.27 22.04
C GLU A 221 25.71 82.38 21.30
N GLN A 222 26.11 82.12 20.06
CA GLN A 222 26.78 83.09 19.19
C GLN A 222 25.83 84.07 18.48
N GLY A 223 24.52 84.03 18.77
CA GLY A 223 23.51 84.88 18.12
C GLY A 223 23.29 84.56 16.64
N ARG A 224 23.67 83.36 16.17
CA ARG A 224 23.50 82.92 14.78
C ARG A 224 22.16 82.19 14.59
N ALA A 225 21.73 82.07 13.33
CA ALA A 225 20.49 81.36 12.99
C ALA A 225 20.51 79.90 13.46
N THR A 226 19.45 79.49 14.15
CA THR A 226 19.24 78.14 14.70
C THR A 226 18.31 77.31 13.82
N VAL A 227 18.46 75.99 13.89
CA VAL A 227 17.62 75.04 13.17
C VAL A 227 16.51 74.48 14.08
N LEU A 228 16.76 74.28 15.37
CA LEU A 228 15.76 73.76 16.30
C LEU A 228 14.87 74.91 16.84
N PRO A 229 13.54 74.70 17.04
CA PRO A 229 12.79 73.45 16.88
C PRO A 229 12.47 73.08 15.42
N LEU A 230 12.26 71.79 15.16
CA LEU A 230 11.81 71.29 13.87
C LEU A 230 10.31 71.49 13.70
N THR A 231 9.90 71.86 12.49
CA THR A 231 8.47 71.91 12.12
C THR A 231 7.90 70.49 11.98
N ALA A 232 6.57 70.33 12.11
CA ALA A 232 5.91 69.03 11.97
C ALA A 232 6.26 68.30 10.66
N ARG A 233 6.37 69.04 9.54
CA ARG A 233 6.81 68.51 8.25
C ARG A 233 8.27 68.05 8.28
N GLU A 234 9.15 68.82 8.91
CA GLU A 234 10.57 68.47 9.05
C GLU A 234 10.78 67.24 9.93
N CYS A 235 9.99 67.04 10.99
CA CYS A 235 10.06 65.85 11.85
C CYS A 235 9.79 64.53 11.09
N THR A 236 9.04 64.56 9.99
CA THR A 236 8.85 63.35 9.15
C THR A 236 10.08 63.00 8.30
N ARG A 237 10.94 63.99 8.03
CA ARG A 237 12.14 63.86 7.20
C ARG A 237 13.40 63.69 8.02
N TYR A 238 13.51 64.43 9.12
CA TYR A 238 14.68 64.45 10.01
C TYR A 238 14.33 63.75 11.31
N ILE A 239 15.04 62.66 11.59
CA ILE A 239 14.73 61.75 12.70
C ILE A 239 15.89 61.64 13.67
N SER A 240 15.61 61.35 14.94
CA SER A 240 16.66 61.00 15.90
C SER A 240 17.14 59.56 15.66
N PRO A 241 18.45 59.27 15.67
CA PRO A 241 18.98 57.91 15.45
C PRO A 241 18.39 56.85 16.40
N ALA A 242 18.20 57.22 17.67
CA ALA A 242 17.68 56.35 18.72
C ALA A 242 16.15 56.42 18.89
N GLY A 243 15.46 57.18 18.04
CA GLY A 243 14.01 57.33 18.13
C GLY A 243 13.27 56.11 17.60
N ILE A 244 12.16 55.75 18.22
CA ILE A 244 11.29 54.64 17.76
C ILE A 244 10.57 55.01 16.46
N TRP A 245 10.35 56.31 16.22
CA TRP A 245 9.64 56.83 15.06
C TRP A 245 10.41 56.57 13.76
N LEU A 246 9.71 56.03 12.76
CA LEU A 246 10.26 55.80 11.42
C LEU A 246 10.08 57.03 10.52
N SER A 247 11.10 57.36 9.72
CA SER A 247 10.97 58.36 8.66
C SER A 247 10.04 57.85 7.56
N TYR A 248 9.43 58.75 6.77
CA TYR A 248 8.62 58.39 5.61
C TYR A 248 9.31 57.38 4.66
N LYS A 249 10.61 57.54 4.44
CA LYS A 249 11.39 56.61 3.60
C LYS A 249 11.53 55.22 4.23
N GLU A 250 11.72 55.17 5.53
CA GLU A 250 11.83 53.91 6.28
C GLU A 250 10.48 53.23 6.37
N CYS A 251 9.39 53.97 6.63
CA CYS A 251 8.03 53.45 6.65
C CYS A 251 7.62 52.87 5.29
N ARG A 252 7.94 53.54 4.18
CA ARG A 252 7.69 53.00 2.84
C ARG A 252 8.47 51.71 2.57
N ARG A 253 9.74 51.66 2.98
CA ARG A 253 10.57 50.45 2.81
C ARG A 253 10.08 49.30 3.69
N TYR A 254 9.75 49.58 4.95
CA TYR A 254 9.15 48.65 5.88
C TYR A 254 7.83 48.10 5.35
N GLY A 255 6.94 48.97 4.86
CA GLY A 255 5.66 48.56 4.25
C GLY A 255 5.85 47.65 3.04
N LEU A 256 6.78 47.96 2.14
CA LEU A 256 7.09 47.10 0.99
C LEU A 256 7.63 45.72 1.42
N GLN A 257 8.51 45.67 2.43
CA GLN A 257 9.04 44.42 2.97
C GLN A 257 7.95 43.61 3.68
N LEU A 258 7.08 44.27 4.46
CA LEU A 258 5.98 43.63 5.17
C LEU A 258 4.95 43.04 4.20
N VAL A 259 4.57 43.78 3.15
CA VAL A 259 3.68 43.28 2.10
C VAL A 259 4.28 42.06 1.39
N ALA A 260 5.58 42.10 1.11
CA ALA A 260 6.26 40.95 0.51
C ALA A 260 6.23 39.72 1.43
N VAL A 261 6.55 39.87 2.72
CA VAL A 261 6.47 38.77 3.70
C VAL A 261 5.03 38.27 3.86
N LEU A 262 4.06 39.17 4.01
CA LEU A 262 2.64 38.81 4.16
C LEU A 262 2.13 38.02 2.95
N ARG A 263 2.51 38.43 1.74
CA ARG A 263 2.19 37.66 0.52
C ARG A 263 2.73 36.24 0.57
N HIS A 264 3.98 36.06 1.01
CA HIS A 264 4.59 34.73 1.12
C HIS A 264 3.98 33.89 2.25
N VAL A 265 3.62 34.51 3.38
CA VAL A 265 2.90 33.85 4.47
C VAL A 265 1.51 33.42 4.02
N LEU A 266 0.78 34.26 3.29
CA LEU A 266 -0.53 33.93 2.73
C LEU A 266 -0.44 32.74 1.76
N LEU A 267 0.56 32.74 0.88
CA LEU A 267 0.82 31.61 -0.01
C LEU A 267 1.12 30.33 0.77
N GLY A 268 2.03 30.39 1.75
CA GLY A 268 2.35 29.23 2.59
C GLY A 268 1.14 28.69 3.35
N ALA A 269 0.35 29.58 3.95
CA ALA A 269 -0.89 29.22 4.63
C ALA A 269 -1.91 28.60 3.67
N SER A 270 -2.01 29.08 2.42
CA SER A 270 -2.90 28.49 1.42
C SER A 270 -2.48 27.07 1.02
N VAL A 271 -1.17 26.79 0.95
CA VAL A 271 -0.65 25.45 0.67
C VAL A 271 -0.94 24.50 1.84
N ILE A 272 -0.67 24.93 3.07
CA ILE A 272 -0.99 24.15 4.28
C ILE A 272 -2.49 23.84 4.33
N LEU A 273 -3.35 24.84 4.08
CA LEU A 273 -4.80 24.65 4.04
C LEU A 273 -5.21 23.65 2.95
N ALA A 274 -4.58 23.72 1.78
CA ALA A 274 -4.83 22.78 0.69
C ALA A 274 -4.43 21.34 1.08
N ASP A 275 -3.27 21.15 1.69
CA ASP A 275 -2.80 19.83 2.17
C ASP A 275 -3.78 19.23 3.19
N TYR A 276 -4.21 20.02 4.19
CA TYR A 276 -5.22 19.58 5.15
C TYR A 276 -6.57 19.31 4.48
N SER A 277 -7.00 20.15 3.53
CA SER A 277 -8.25 19.92 2.81
C SER A 277 -8.24 18.62 2.01
N LEU A 278 -7.09 18.29 1.39
CA LEU A 278 -6.89 17.05 0.67
C LEU A 278 -6.88 15.85 1.63
N PHE A 279 -6.18 15.96 2.76
CA PHE A 279 -6.20 14.95 3.81
C PHE A 279 -7.62 14.64 4.28
N TRP A 280 -8.40 15.67 4.64
CA TRP A 280 -9.79 15.52 5.08
C TRP A 280 -10.71 14.97 3.99
N LEU A 281 -10.52 15.39 2.73
CA LEU A 281 -11.28 14.85 1.60
C LEU A 281 -11.01 13.36 1.40
N LEU A 282 -9.75 12.94 1.44
CA LEU A 282 -9.36 11.54 1.32
C LEU A 282 -9.86 10.72 2.53
N ASP A 283 -9.86 11.30 3.71
CA ASP A 283 -10.41 10.67 4.91
C ASP A 283 -11.94 10.49 4.83
N LEU A 284 -12.65 11.48 4.29
CA LEU A 284 -14.07 11.37 3.99
C LEU A 284 -14.36 10.27 2.98
N ILE A 285 -13.58 10.19 1.89
CA ILE A 285 -13.70 9.12 0.89
C ILE A 285 -13.44 7.75 1.54
N ARG A 286 -12.43 7.64 2.40
CA ARG A 286 -12.14 6.44 3.18
C ARG A 286 -13.34 6.03 4.03
N HIS A 287 -13.97 6.97 4.73
CA HIS A 287 -15.14 6.70 5.56
C HIS A 287 -16.36 6.27 4.73
N LEU A 288 -16.62 6.92 3.59
CA LEU A 288 -17.70 6.55 2.67
C LEU A 288 -17.50 5.16 2.06
N MET A 289 -16.26 4.82 1.70
CA MET A 289 -15.89 3.53 1.10
C MET A 289 -15.88 2.36 2.11
N GLN A 290 -15.85 2.65 3.42
CA GLN A 290 -16.06 1.66 4.47
C GLN A 290 -17.55 1.27 4.61
N GLY A 291 -18.48 2.01 4.01
CA GLY A 291 -19.86 1.58 3.87
C GLY A 291 -19.94 0.35 2.98
N GLU A 292 -20.36 -0.79 3.53
CA GLU A 292 -20.45 -2.06 2.81
C GLU A 292 -21.39 -1.93 1.59
N ILE A 293 -20.84 -1.78 0.38
CA ILE A 293 -21.60 -1.91 -0.86
C ILE A 293 -21.91 -3.40 -1.04
N VAL A 294 -23.07 -3.81 -0.54
CA VAL A 294 -23.56 -5.19 -0.62
C VAL A 294 -24.09 -5.44 -2.04
N ALA A 295 -23.34 -6.20 -2.84
CA ALA A 295 -23.86 -6.73 -4.10
C ALA A 295 -24.85 -7.86 -3.78
N ARG A 296 -26.14 -7.62 -3.97
CA ARG A 296 -27.17 -8.67 -3.92
C ARG A 296 -27.36 -9.24 -5.32
N ALA A 297 -27.44 -10.57 -5.44
CA ALA A 297 -27.88 -11.20 -6.67
C ALA A 297 -29.33 -10.74 -6.98
N PRO A 298 -29.64 -10.26 -8.20
CA PRO A 298 -30.93 -9.66 -8.51
C PRO A 298 -32.11 -10.65 -8.43
N VAL A 299 -31.85 -11.97 -8.44
CA VAL A 299 -32.86 -13.02 -8.32
C VAL A 299 -32.31 -14.19 -7.49
N VAL A 300 -33.04 -14.59 -6.45
CA VAL A 300 -32.74 -15.79 -5.63
C VAL A 300 -33.55 -16.96 -6.19
N LEU A 301 -32.89 -18.08 -6.51
CA LEU A 301 -33.54 -19.26 -7.09
C LEU A 301 -33.86 -20.27 -5.98
N GLY A 302 -35.15 -20.40 -5.65
CA GLY A 302 -35.63 -21.39 -4.68
C GLY A 302 -35.76 -22.78 -5.32
N ILE A 303 -34.75 -23.63 -5.16
CA ILE A 303 -34.78 -25.02 -5.65
C ILE A 303 -35.28 -25.92 -4.52
N SER A 304 -36.38 -26.66 -4.73
CA SER A 304 -36.89 -27.66 -3.79
C SER A 304 -36.69 -29.06 -4.34
N VAL A 305 -36.13 -29.95 -3.52
CA VAL A 305 -35.81 -31.34 -3.90
C VAL A 305 -36.82 -32.28 -3.22
N ASN A 306 -37.70 -32.88 -4.01
CA ASN A 306 -38.69 -33.87 -3.57
C ASN A 306 -38.18 -35.29 -3.82
N GLY A 307 -38.08 -36.07 -2.74
CA GLY A 307 -37.61 -37.45 -2.72
C GLY A 307 -37.20 -37.85 -1.30
N SER A 308 -37.33 -39.15 -0.97
CA SER A 308 -36.96 -39.71 0.34
C SER A 308 -35.78 -40.68 0.26
N GLY A 309 -34.94 -40.53 -0.77
CA GLY A 309 -33.76 -41.36 -1.01
C GLY A 309 -32.44 -40.68 -0.64
N TYR A 310 -31.36 -41.44 -0.64
CA TYR A 310 -30.02 -40.93 -0.36
C TYR A 310 -29.54 -39.86 -1.36
N THR A 311 -29.91 -40.04 -2.63
CA THR A 311 -29.60 -39.07 -3.70
C THR A 311 -30.29 -37.73 -3.46
N SER A 312 -31.55 -37.74 -3.01
CA SER A 312 -32.26 -36.51 -2.65
C SER A 312 -31.66 -35.79 -1.44
N GLU A 313 -31.05 -36.49 -0.48
CA GLU A 313 -30.31 -35.86 0.61
C GLU A 313 -29.05 -35.13 0.11
N ILE A 314 -28.26 -35.78 -0.76
CA ILE A 314 -27.07 -35.14 -1.38
C ILE A 314 -27.47 -33.88 -2.15
N PHE A 315 -28.52 -33.96 -2.97
CA PHE A 315 -28.99 -32.79 -3.73
C PHE A 315 -29.53 -31.68 -2.81
N ARG A 316 -30.19 -32.01 -1.69
CA ARG A 316 -30.59 -31.01 -0.69
C ARG A 316 -29.40 -30.29 -0.08
N ASP A 317 -28.32 -31.01 0.22
CA ASP A 317 -27.13 -30.39 0.79
C ASP A 317 -26.39 -29.49 -0.23
N VAL A 318 -26.35 -29.89 -1.50
CA VAL A 318 -25.80 -29.05 -2.60
C VAL A 318 -26.63 -27.78 -2.79
N VAL A 319 -27.97 -27.91 -2.82
CA VAL A 319 -28.89 -26.77 -2.94
C VAL A 319 -28.76 -25.84 -1.72
N ALA A 320 -28.61 -26.39 -0.51
CA ALA A 320 -28.41 -25.60 0.70
C ALA A 320 -27.07 -24.83 0.66
N ALA A 321 -26.00 -25.42 0.13
CA ALA A 321 -24.72 -24.72 -0.05
C ALA A 321 -24.84 -23.58 -1.09
N PHE A 322 -25.64 -23.77 -2.15
CA PHE A 322 -25.89 -22.76 -3.17
C PHE A 322 -26.78 -21.61 -2.68
N ASP A 323 -27.80 -21.88 -1.86
CA ASP A 323 -28.66 -20.85 -1.26
C ASP A 323 -27.88 -19.92 -0.31
N VAL A 324 -26.88 -20.45 0.43
CA VAL A 324 -25.96 -19.65 1.25
C VAL A 324 -25.09 -18.72 0.40
N LEU A 325 -24.69 -19.15 -0.80
CA LEU A 325 -23.94 -18.31 -1.74
C LEU A 325 -24.83 -17.21 -2.36
N GLN A 326 -26.09 -17.51 -2.66
CA GLN A 326 -27.04 -16.55 -3.25
C GLN A 326 -27.54 -15.50 -2.26
N ARG A 327 -27.85 -15.90 -1.01
CA ARG A 327 -28.28 -14.99 0.07
C ARG A 327 -27.12 -14.33 0.81
N GLY A 328 -25.90 -14.80 0.56
CA GLY A 328 -24.70 -14.24 1.15
C GLY A 328 -24.47 -12.82 0.63
N ASN A 329 -24.43 -11.85 1.55
CA ASN A 329 -23.96 -10.50 1.25
C ASN A 329 -22.46 -10.56 0.93
N VAL A 330 -22.10 -10.61 -0.35
CA VAL A 330 -20.70 -10.56 -0.79
C VAL A 330 -20.29 -9.09 -0.87
N SER A 331 -19.46 -8.67 0.08
CA SER A 331 -18.79 -7.37 0.02
C SER A 331 -17.79 -7.39 -1.13
N VAL A 332 -18.04 -6.61 -2.18
CA VAL A 332 -17.19 -6.58 -3.40
C VAL A 332 -15.89 -5.77 -3.18
N LEU A 333 -15.82 -4.97 -2.12
CA LEU A 333 -14.67 -4.12 -1.83
C LEU A 333 -13.67 -4.79 -0.88
N SER A 334 -12.46 -5.05 -1.37
CA SER A 334 -11.33 -5.54 -0.57
C SER A 334 -10.80 -4.44 0.35
N GLN A 335 -10.56 -4.74 1.63
CA GLN A 335 -9.93 -3.80 2.58
C GLN A 335 -8.55 -3.30 2.13
N ARG A 336 -7.89 -3.98 1.18
CA ARG A 336 -6.59 -3.55 0.62
C ARG A 336 -6.68 -2.40 -0.40
N CYS A 337 -7.86 -2.10 -0.94
CA CYS A 337 -8.05 -0.96 -1.86
C CYS A 337 -8.50 0.32 -1.14
N VAL A 338 -8.50 0.32 0.20
CA VAL A 338 -8.87 1.47 1.02
C VAL A 338 -7.75 2.49 0.97
N VAL A 339 -8.06 3.71 0.54
CA VAL A 339 -7.12 4.84 0.54
C VAL A 339 -6.77 5.16 2.00
N HIS A 340 -5.48 5.12 2.33
CA HIS A 340 -4.98 5.54 3.63
C HIS A 340 -4.35 6.93 3.46
N PRO A 341 -5.05 8.01 3.86
CA PRO A 341 -4.48 9.34 3.79
C PRO A 341 -3.27 9.43 4.72
N VAL A 342 -2.15 9.94 4.20
CA VAL A 342 -0.96 10.21 5.01
C VAL A 342 -1.17 11.56 5.70
N GLU A 343 -1.01 11.58 7.02
CA GLU A 343 -1.15 12.81 7.79
C GLU A 343 -0.03 13.80 7.42
N PRO A 344 -0.35 15.09 7.26
CA PRO A 344 0.65 16.10 6.99
C PRO A 344 1.76 16.14 8.06
N ASP A 345 3.02 16.25 7.65
CA ASP A 345 4.15 16.23 8.58
C ASP A 345 4.26 17.53 9.38
N TYR A 346 3.91 17.45 10.66
CA TYR A 346 4.02 18.56 11.61
C TYR A 346 5.44 19.09 11.75
N SER A 347 6.47 18.26 11.63
CA SER A 347 7.87 18.68 11.76
C SER A 347 8.27 19.65 10.64
N THR A 348 7.87 19.32 9.41
CA THR A 348 8.07 20.17 8.24
C THR A 348 7.33 21.49 8.40
N TYR A 349 6.08 21.49 8.87
CA TYR A 349 5.33 22.73 9.08
C TYR A 349 5.87 23.61 10.22
N ILE A 350 6.35 23.02 11.31
CA ILE A 350 7.04 23.77 12.37
C ILE A 350 8.30 24.42 11.79
N THR A 351 9.08 23.69 10.99
CA THR A 351 10.28 24.23 10.33
C THR A 351 9.93 25.37 9.36
N MET A 352 8.88 25.21 8.54
CA MET A 352 8.39 26.28 7.67
C MET A 352 7.93 27.50 8.48
N GLY A 353 7.19 27.30 9.58
CA GLY A 353 6.75 28.35 10.48
C GLY A 353 7.92 29.11 11.11
N LEU A 354 8.97 28.41 11.56
CA LEU A 354 10.20 29.01 12.07
C LEU A 354 10.91 29.86 11.01
N LEU A 355 11.03 29.35 9.78
CA LEU A 355 11.64 30.09 8.67
C LEU A 355 10.87 31.37 8.34
N TYR A 356 9.53 31.29 8.25
CA TYR A 356 8.69 32.48 8.06
C TYR A 356 8.78 33.46 9.23
N GLY A 357 8.87 32.94 10.47
CA GLY A 357 9.10 33.76 11.67
C GLY A 357 10.41 34.54 11.60
N ILE A 358 11.50 33.91 11.15
CA ILE A 358 12.79 34.58 10.93
C ILE A 358 12.68 35.63 9.81
N CYS A 359 11.98 35.32 8.71
CA CYS A 359 11.74 36.29 7.63
C CYS A 359 10.93 37.51 8.12
N PHE A 360 9.91 37.28 8.95
CA PHE A 360 9.12 38.36 9.54
C PHE A 360 9.95 39.21 10.51
N PHE A 361 10.73 38.56 11.38
CA PHE A 361 11.65 39.25 12.29
C PHE A 361 12.65 40.11 11.51
N THR A 362 13.28 39.57 10.47
CA THR A 362 14.24 40.33 9.65
C THR A 362 13.58 41.49 8.88
N ALA A 363 12.32 41.38 8.46
CA ALA A 363 11.58 42.49 7.86
C ALA A 363 11.28 43.61 8.87
N VAL A 364 10.96 43.27 10.12
CA VAL A 364 10.70 44.27 11.17
C VAL A 364 11.99 44.96 11.61
N PHE A 365 13.01 44.18 11.91
CA PHE A 365 14.28 44.70 12.44
C PHE A 365 15.24 45.20 11.36
N GLY A 366 14.97 44.95 10.08
CA GLY A 366 15.83 45.37 8.97
C GLY A 366 16.05 46.88 8.87
N SER A 367 15.04 47.68 9.26
CA SER A 367 15.16 49.15 9.35
C SER A 367 16.15 49.58 10.44
N TYR A 368 16.10 48.95 11.60
CA TYR A 368 17.02 49.18 12.72
C TYR A 368 18.44 48.73 12.40
N VAL A 369 18.62 47.61 11.68
CA VAL A 369 19.94 47.18 11.19
C VAL A 369 20.54 48.21 10.23
N ALA A 370 19.72 48.85 9.39
CA ALA A 370 20.19 49.93 8.52
C ALA A 370 20.67 51.16 9.32
N ARG A 371 19.98 51.51 10.41
CA ARG A 371 20.40 52.58 11.34
C ARG A 371 21.67 52.20 12.11
N LEU A 372 21.80 50.94 12.53
CA LEU A 372 23.01 50.44 13.18
C LEU A 372 24.22 50.56 12.24
N ARG A 373 24.07 50.19 10.97
CA ARG A 373 25.13 50.36 9.95
C ARG A 373 25.58 51.83 9.84
N ARG A 374 24.65 52.79 9.86
CA ARG A 374 24.96 54.22 9.88
C ARG A 374 25.74 54.60 11.14
N LEU A 375 25.29 54.13 12.31
CA LEU A 375 25.94 54.38 13.60
C LEU A 375 27.39 53.88 13.60
N VAL A 376 27.62 52.67 13.08
CA VAL A 376 28.98 52.11 12.92
C VAL A 376 29.84 53.00 12.04
N CYS A 377 29.35 53.50 10.91
CA CYS A 377 30.14 54.43 10.10
C CYS A 377 30.43 55.76 10.81
N ALA A 378 29.48 56.27 11.60
CA ALA A 378 29.64 57.51 12.36
C ALA A 378 30.69 57.37 13.49
N THR A 379 30.78 56.20 14.12
CA THR A 379 31.79 55.94 15.16
C THR A 379 33.19 55.76 14.58
N TYR A 380 33.32 55.06 13.45
CA TYR A 380 34.62 54.84 12.79
C TYR A 380 35.17 56.10 12.09
N TYR A 381 34.32 56.99 11.58
CA TYR A 381 34.74 58.18 10.83
C TYR A 381 34.19 59.49 11.45
N PRO A 382 34.66 59.87 12.65
CA PRO A 382 34.10 60.99 13.40
C PRO A 382 34.32 62.36 12.73
N SER A 383 35.45 62.55 12.04
CA SER A 383 35.76 63.78 11.30
C SER A 383 34.79 63.99 10.13
N ARG A 384 34.56 62.92 9.35
CA ARG A 384 33.57 62.94 8.26
C ARG A 384 32.16 63.18 8.77
N GLU A 385 31.79 62.61 9.91
CA GLU A 385 30.48 62.86 10.49
C GLU A 385 30.28 64.34 10.89
N GLN A 386 31.34 65.02 11.33
CA GLN A 386 31.28 66.44 11.68
C GLN A 386 31.07 67.34 10.45
N GLU A 387 31.78 67.06 9.35
CA GLU A 387 31.56 67.74 8.06
C GLU A 387 30.11 67.59 7.60
N ARG A 388 29.60 66.36 7.64
CA ARG A 388 28.23 66.02 7.25
C ARG A 388 27.17 66.67 8.14
N THR A 389 27.42 66.75 9.43
CA THR A 389 26.54 67.43 10.40
C THR A 389 26.46 68.92 10.09
N THR A 390 27.60 69.54 9.78
CA THR A 390 27.68 70.96 9.42
C THR A 390 26.99 71.23 8.08
N PHE A 391 27.19 70.35 7.09
CA PHE A 391 26.51 70.39 5.80
C PHE A 391 24.99 70.22 5.93
N LEU A 392 24.53 69.31 6.81
CA LEU A 392 23.11 69.13 7.08
C LEU A 392 22.49 70.40 7.67
N HIS A 393 23.16 71.03 8.64
CA HIS A 393 22.71 72.25 9.29
C HIS A 393 22.55 73.40 8.28
N SER A 394 23.58 73.66 7.48
CA SER A 394 23.54 74.70 6.43
C SER A 394 22.47 74.41 5.37
N THR A 395 22.29 73.15 4.99
CA THR A 395 21.28 72.73 4.02
C THR A 395 19.86 72.98 4.53
N ILE A 396 19.58 72.74 5.81
CA ILE A 396 18.26 72.99 6.40
C ILE A 396 17.96 74.49 6.42
N LEU A 397 18.92 75.31 6.87
CA LEU A 397 18.78 76.77 6.86
C LEU A 397 18.57 77.31 5.44
N ALA A 398 19.37 76.85 4.47
CA ALA A 398 19.23 77.25 3.07
C ALA A 398 17.85 76.88 2.50
N ARG A 399 17.31 75.71 2.84
CA ARG A 399 15.95 75.29 2.44
C ARG A 399 14.87 76.16 3.07
N ARG A 400 14.97 76.49 4.35
CA ARG A 400 14.02 77.39 5.02
C ARG A 400 14.03 78.78 4.38
N ALA A 401 15.22 79.34 4.14
CA ALA A 401 15.36 80.62 3.45
C ALA A 401 14.86 80.58 1.99
N GLY A 402 15.04 79.45 1.29
CA GLY A 402 14.48 79.22 -0.04
C GLY A 402 12.94 79.17 -0.04
N LEU A 403 12.36 78.40 0.89
CA LEU A 403 10.90 78.30 1.08
C LEU A 403 10.29 79.66 1.45
N ALA A 404 10.90 80.40 2.38
CA ALA A 404 10.44 81.73 2.75
C ALA A 404 10.46 82.69 1.55
N ARG A 405 11.53 82.68 0.74
CA ARG A 405 11.61 83.48 -0.50
C ARG A 405 10.54 83.08 -1.52
N ALA A 406 10.32 81.78 -1.72
CA ALA A 406 9.29 81.29 -2.63
C ALA A 406 7.87 81.69 -2.19
N LEU A 407 7.58 81.58 -0.89
CA LEU A 407 6.30 82.00 -0.31
C LEU A 407 6.09 83.51 -0.47
N TYR A 408 7.11 84.33 -0.17
CA TYR A 408 7.06 85.79 -0.36
C TYR A 408 6.79 86.19 -1.82
N GLN A 409 7.43 85.50 -2.78
CA GLN A 409 7.18 85.73 -4.21
C GLN A 409 5.77 85.30 -4.63
N ALA A 410 5.25 84.20 -4.09
CA ALA A 410 3.90 83.73 -4.37
C ALA A 410 2.83 84.69 -3.83
N THR A 411 3.01 85.20 -2.61
CA THR A 411 2.10 86.21 -2.04
C THR A 411 2.12 87.50 -2.84
N LYS A 412 3.31 87.97 -3.26
CA LYS A 412 3.44 89.20 -4.07
C LYS A 412 2.74 89.06 -5.43
N ARG A 413 2.81 87.88 -6.07
CA ARG A 413 2.09 87.61 -7.33
C ARG A 413 0.58 87.55 -7.10
N GLY A 414 0.11 86.85 -6.07
CA GLY A 414 -1.31 86.78 -5.73
C GLY A 414 -1.93 88.15 -5.41
N THR A 415 -1.19 89.05 -4.76
CA THR A 415 -1.66 90.43 -4.51
C THR A 415 -1.68 91.29 -5.78
N ALA A 416 -0.75 91.07 -6.72
CA ALA A 416 -0.74 91.77 -8.00
C ALA A 416 -1.96 91.35 -8.85
N ASP A 417 -2.23 90.05 -8.93
CA ASP A 417 -3.39 89.51 -9.68
C ASP A 417 -4.72 89.95 -9.05
N ALA A 418 -4.83 90.00 -7.72
CA ALA A 418 -6.02 90.52 -7.03
C ALA A 418 -6.21 92.03 -7.24
N GLY A 419 -5.12 92.81 -7.27
CA GLY A 419 -5.16 94.24 -7.59
C GLY A 419 -5.59 94.49 -9.03
N GLN A 420 -5.16 93.66 -9.98
CA GLN A 420 -5.54 93.74 -11.39
C GLN A 420 -6.98 93.30 -11.64
N GLY A 421 -7.46 92.28 -10.92
CA GLY A 421 -8.86 91.85 -10.95
C GLY A 421 -9.82 92.90 -10.39
N ASN A 422 -9.45 93.58 -9.30
CA ASN A 422 -10.23 94.71 -8.76
C ASN A 422 -10.23 95.92 -9.70
N LEU A 423 -9.10 96.22 -10.36
CA LEU A 423 -9.01 97.33 -11.30
C LEU A 423 -9.83 97.06 -12.59
N LEU A 424 -9.91 95.81 -13.03
CA LEU A 424 -10.82 95.38 -14.11
C LEU A 424 -12.30 95.46 -13.70
N LEU A 425 -12.64 95.12 -12.45
CA LEU A 425 -14.00 95.27 -11.91
C LEU A 425 -14.45 96.73 -11.75
N PHE A 426 -13.51 97.63 -11.41
CA PHE A 426 -13.77 99.08 -11.36
C PHE A 426 -13.87 99.72 -12.76
N LEU A 427 -13.25 99.13 -13.78
CA LEU A 427 -13.36 99.58 -15.17
C LEU A 427 -14.57 99.00 -15.91
N SER A 428 -15.27 98.01 -15.32
CA SER A 428 -16.45 97.37 -15.88
C SER A 428 -17.77 97.77 -15.19
N SER A 429 -17.74 98.72 -14.27
CA SER A 429 -18.92 99.41 -13.69
C SER A 429 -18.92 100.85 -14.17
#